data_AF-A0A5J4QEV3-F1
#
_entry.id   AF-A0A5J4QEV3-F1
#
_cell.length_a   1.000
_cell.length_b   1.000
_cell.length_c   1.000
_cell.angle_alpha   90.00
_cell.angle_beta   90.00
_cell.angle_gamma   90.00
#
_symmetry.space_group_name_H-M   'P 1'
#
loop_
_entity.id
_entity.type
_entity.pdbx_description
1 polymer ?
#
loop_
_entity_poly.entity_id
_entity_poly.type
_entity_poly.pdbx_seq_one_letter_code
_entity_poly.pdbx_strand_id
1 'polypeptide(L)'
;GGGIYIIGSQDYDVSTSGIDFRGLKIYKNTADKAGQSIYIVMRNLAELVRQGDDGEYIKGNYTTGISDKTELEGIPANQSTYETLPTSEIEEQQRDLEYFWSHPSHSIYHIKYRNGGQHNGEDQQWCGNWDEACLTMQYAIDQISINKGGLAATKVDEKDIGISQIGYDLTNPIQLSKSGSHADVIKIMKQMYDTPSEMTGNAEIKILKNDDNTKEDGKQG
;
A
#
# COMPACT_ATOMS: atom_id res chain seq x y z
N GLY A 1 1.31 20.33 11.60
CA GLY A 1 -0.14 20.60 11.60
C GLY A 1 -0.37 22.09 11.65
N GLY A 2 -0.84 22.69 10.56
CA GLY A 2 -1.16 24.12 10.50
C GLY A 2 -2.57 24.45 11.02
N GLY A 3 -3.47 23.46 11.04
CA GLY A 3 -4.78 23.55 11.69
C GLY A 3 -4.91 22.60 12.87
N ILE A 4 -4.75 21.30 12.63
CA ILE A 4 -4.92 20.23 13.60
C ILE A 4 -3.63 19.42 13.73
N TYR A 5 -3.24 19.12 14.97
CA TYR A 5 -2.17 18.19 15.30
C TYR A 5 -2.68 17.19 16.33
N ILE A 6 -2.53 15.89 16.04
CA ILE A 6 -2.95 14.79 16.91
C ILE A 6 -1.73 13.91 17.17
N ILE A 7 -1.50 13.58 18.44
CA ILE A 7 -0.47 12.63 18.85
C ILE A 7 -1.06 11.61 19.82
N GLY A 8 -1.03 10.33 19.42
CA GLY A 8 -1.52 9.21 20.20
C GLY A 8 -0.44 8.67 21.13
N SER A 9 -0.69 8.68 22.43
CA SER A 9 0.18 8.04 23.42
C SER A 9 0.01 6.51 23.46
N GLN A 10 -1.18 6.02 23.08
CA GLN A 10 -1.56 4.61 23.02
C GLN A 10 -2.23 4.30 21.67
N ASP A 11 -2.55 3.03 21.45
CA ASP A 11 -3.36 2.63 20.28
C ASP A 11 -4.76 3.20 20.41
N TYR A 12 -5.23 3.85 19.35
CA TYR A 12 -6.56 4.43 19.31
C TYR A 12 -7.56 3.37 18.88
N ASP A 13 -8.55 3.07 19.71
CA ASP A 13 -9.62 2.16 19.32
C ASP A 13 -10.59 2.85 18.34
N VAL A 14 -10.45 2.53 17.05
CA VAL A 14 -11.28 3.10 15.97
C VAL A 14 -12.77 2.80 16.13
N SER A 15 -13.15 1.75 16.88
CA SER A 15 -14.55 1.41 17.14
C SER A 15 -15.27 2.46 17.98
N THR A 16 -14.52 3.28 18.73
CA THR A 16 -15.09 4.36 19.55
C THR A 16 -15.63 5.54 18.74
N SER A 17 -15.24 5.67 17.46
CA SER A 17 -15.61 6.78 16.57
C SER A 17 -15.36 8.17 17.17
N GLY A 18 -14.37 8.30 18.07
CA GLY A 18 -14.05 9.55 18.76
C GLY A 18 -13.35 10.61 17.88
N ILE A 19 -12.73 10.21 16.78
CA ILE A 19 -12.13 11.08 15.77
C ILE A 19 -13.01 11.06 14.53
N ASP A 20 -13.71 12.17 14.28
CA ASP A 20 -14.56 12.36 13.11
C ASP A 20 -14.43 13.80 12.61
N PHE A 21 -13.81 13.95 11.44
CA PHE A 21 -13.60 15.20 10.74
C PHE A 21 -14.49 15.35 9.51
N ARG A 22 -15.58 14.57 9.40
CA ARG A 22 -16.58 14.79 8.35
C ARG A 22 -17.14 16.20 8.48
N GLY A 23 -17.19 16.91 7.35
CA GLY A 23 -17.61 18.31 7.29
C GLY A 23 -16.53 19.33 7.68
N LEU A 24 -15.31 18.89 8.05
CA LEU A 24 -14.19 19.80 8.26
C LEU A 24 -13.84 20.53 6.95
N LYS A 25 -13.73 21.85 7.02
CA LYS A 25 -13.30 22.69 5.91
C LYS A 25 -11.82 23.03 6.05
N ILE A 26 -11.00 22.42 5.21
CA ILE A 26 -9.60 22.76 4.94
C ILE A 26 -9.57 23.96 3.99
N TYR A 27 -8.95 25.05 4.43
CA TYR A 27 -8.87 26.29 3.64
C TYR A 27 -7.69 27.16 4.06
N LYS A 28 -6.68 27.26 3.19
CA LYS A 28 -5.53 28.16 3.34
C LYS A 28 -4.81 28.04 4.69
N ASN A 29 -4.75 26.83 5.24
CA ASN A 29 -3.93 26.57 6.41
C ASN A 29 -2.46 26.48 5.97
N THR A 30 -1.55 26.80 6.87
CA THR A 30 -0.10 26.72 6.60
C THR A 30 0.62 26.17 7.82
N ALA A 31 1.62 25.33 7.57
CA ALA A 31 2.54 24.81 8.58
C ALA A 31 3.99 24.97 8.09
N ASP A 32 4.90 25.30 9.01
CA ASP A 32 6.32 25.49 8.67
C ASP A 32 7.02 24.19 8.23
N LYS A 33 6.47 23.04 8.61
CA LYS A 33 7.09 21.72 8.38
C LYS A 33 6.21 20.78 7.54
N ALA A 34 5.07 20.38 8.10
CA ALA A 34 4.25 19.32 7.54
C ALA A 34 2.80 19.37 8.05
N GLY A 35 1.91 18.75 7.29
CA GLY A 35 0.47 18.74 7.49
C GLY A 35 -0.04 20.15 7.49
N GLN A 36 -0.16 20.76 6.31
CA GLN A 36 -0.60 22.15 6.16
C GLN A 36 -1.93 22.36 6.87
N SER A 37 -2.82 21.36 6.83
CA SER A 37 -4.04 21.32 7.62
C SER A 37 -3.96 20.35 8.79
N ILE A 38 -3.74 19.06 8.54
CA ILE A 38 -3.79 18.02 9.57
C ILE A 38 -2.47 17.27 9.62
N TYR A 39 -1.98 17.06 10.84
CA TYR A 39 -0.84 16.17 11.08
C TYR A 39 -1.16 15.16 12.19
N ILE A 40 -1.03 13.86 11.91
CA ILE A 40 -1.38 12.78 12.85
C ILE A 40 -0.17 11.89 13.13
N VAL A 41 0.15 11.71 14.41
CA VAL A 41 1.14 10.74 14.90
C VAL A 41 0.39 9.67 15.69
N MET A 42 0.28 8.46 15.14
CA MET A 42 -0.45 7.37 15.78
C MET A 42 0.05 6.01 15.33
N ARG A 43 0.20 5.04 16.24
CA ARG A 43 0.73 3.71 15.88
C ARG A 43 -0.15 2.99 14.85
N ASN A 44 -1.47 3.03 15.03
CA ASN A 44 -2.45 2.48 14.12
C ASN A 44 -3.03 3.54 13.16
N LEU A 45 -2.18 4.45 12.66
CA LEU A 45 -2.58 5.50 11.71
C LEU A 45 -3.31 4.94 10.50
N ALA A 46 -2.81 3.86 9.89
CA ALA A 46 -3.43 3.21 8.74
C ALA A 46 -4.86 2.75 9.05
N GLU A 47 -5.09 2.17 10.23
CA GLU A 47 -6.42 1.72 10.67
C GLU A 47 -7.39 2.90 10.81
N LEU A 48 -6.94 3.99 11.45
CA LEU A 48 -7.73 5.21 11.61
C LEU A 48 -8.15 5.80 10.25
N VAL A 49 -7.20 5.93 9.33
CA VAL A 49 -7.45 6.59 8.04
C VAL A 49 -8.17 5.69 7.05
N ARG A 50 -8.19 4.37 7.26
CA ARG A 50 -8.98 3.40 6.48
C ARG A 50 -10.40 3.22 7.03
N GLN A 51 -10.78 3.95 8.08
CA GLN A 51 -12.15 3.95 8.57
C GLN A 51 -13.08 4.60 7.55
N GLY A 52 -14.17 3.90 7.20
CA GLY A 52 -15.09 4.31 6.14
C GLY A 52 -14.48 4.19 4.74
N ASP A 53 -15.01 4.97 3.80
CA ASP A 53 -14.54 4.95 2.40
C ASP A 53 -13.64 6.16 2.08
N ASP A 54 -12.49 5.91 1.46
CA ASP A 54 -11.53 6.93 1.00
C ASP A 54 -11.17 7.96 2.09
N GLY A 55 -10.81 7.52 3.30
CA GLY A 55 -10.45 8.43 4.39
C GLY A 55 -11.63 9.25 4.95
N GLU A 56 -12.86 8.75 4.83
CA GLU A 56 -14.12 9.42 5.19
C GLU A 56 -14.04 10.24 6.49
N TYR A 57 -13.50 9.64 7.55
CA TYR A 57 -13.47 10.22 8.90
C TYR A 57 -12.36 11.26 9.09
N ILE A 58 -11.38 11.37 8.18
CA ILE A 58 -10.21 12.23 8.34
C ILE A 58 -10.12 13.32 7.26
N LYS A 59 -10.60 13.04 6.04
CA LYS A 59 -10.32 13.89 4.86
C LYS A 59 -11.03 15.25 4.87
N GLY A 60 -12.15 15.41 5.58
CA GLY A 60 -12.95 16.64 5.50
C GLY A 60 -13.40 16.93 4.06
N ASN A 61 -13.04 18.10 3.52
CA ASN A 61 -13.25 18.48 2.11
C ASN A 61 -12.04 18.22 1.20
N TYR A 62 -11.01 17.50 1.66
CA TYR A 62 -9.92 17.01 0.80
C TYR A 62 -10.47 16.05 -0.26
N THR A 63 -9.99 16.18 -1.50
CA THR A 63 -10.41 15.35 -2.64
C THR A 63 -9.23 14.56 -3.19
N THR A 64 -9.32 13.23 -3.13
CA THR A 64 -8.29 12.29 -3.59
C THR A 64 -7.83 12.61 -5.01
N GLY A 65 -6.51 12.70 -5.21
CA GLY A 65 -5.89 13.00 -6.51
C GLY A 65 -6.09 14.42 -7.05
N ILE A 66 -6.76 15.31 -6.30
CA ILE A 66 -6.97 16.72 -6.67
C ILE A 66 -6.34 17.67 -5.65
N SER A 67 -6.55 17.42 -4.37
CA SER A 67 -6.00 18.25 -3.29
C SER A 67 -4.50 18.07 -3.15
N ASP A 68 -3.83 19.08 -2.58
CA ASP A 68 -2.39 19.00 -2.29
C ASP A 68 -2.16 17.96 -1.18
N LYS A 69 -1.41 16.90 -1.48
CA LYS A 69 -1.08 15.81 -0.56
C LYS A 69 -0.45 16.28 0.75
N THR A 70 0.21 17.45 0.75
CA THR A 70 0.81 18.04 1.97
C THR A 70 -0.23 18.61 2.94
N GLU A 71 -1.51 18.71 2.56
CA GLU A 71 -2.58 19.12 3.46
C GLU A 71 -2.77 18.14 4.62
N LEU A 72 -2.64 16.84 4.33
CA LEU A 72 -2.92 15.74 5.25
C LEU A 72 -1.70 14.82 5.32
N GLU A 73 -0.95 14.90 6.42
CA GLU A 73 0.26 14.11 6.60
C GLU A 73 0.29 13.43 7.98
N GLY A 74 1.13 12.41 8.13
CA GLY A 74 1.31 11.75 9.42
C GLY A 74 2.40 10.70 9.46
N ILE A 75 2.62 10.15 10.65
CA ILE A 75 3.60 9.10 10.91
C ILE A 75 2.94 7.96 11.72
N PRO A 76 3.10 6.68 11.29
CA PRO A 76 2.63 5.52 12.03
C PRO A 76 3.52 5.23 13.25
N ALA A 77 3.53 6.13 14.24
CA ALA A 77 4.32 6.02 15.47
C ALA A 77 3.49 6.44 16.69
N ASN A 78 3.91 6.01 17.88
CA ASN A 78 3.34 6.52 19.13
C ASN A 78 4.12 7.75 19.62
N GLN A 79 3.55 8.45 20.61
CA GLN A 79 4.14 9.67 21.17
C GLN A 79 5.60 9.51 21.60
N SER A 80 5.91 8.50 22.42
CA SER A 80 7.26 8.38 23.00
C SER A 80 8.30 8.05 21.94
N THR A 81 7.94 7.28 20.91
CA THR A 81 8.81 7.05 19.75
C THR A 81 9.02 8.35 18.97
N TYR A 82 7.95 9.03 18.57
CA TYR A 82 8.02 10.22 17.72
C TYR A 82 8.82 11.37 18.35
N GLU A 83 8.65 11.60 19.66
CA GLU A 83 9.37 12.65 20.39
C GLU A 83 10.90 12.40 20.46
N THR A 84 11.35 11.18 20.20
CA THR A 84 12.77 10.81 20.18
C THR A 84 13.37 10.75 18.78
N LEU A 85 12.55 10.82 17.73
CA LEU A 85 13.04 10.74 16.35
C LEU A 85 13.83 12.01 15.96
N PRO A 86 14.99 11.88 15.31
CA PRO A 86 15.64 13.01 14.68
C PRO A 86 14.79 13.53 13.51
N THR A 87 14.96 14.81 13.16
CA THR A 87 14.16 15.45 12.10
C THR A 87 14.28 14.73 10.74
N SER A 88 15.46 14.21 10.41
CA SER A 88 15.67 13.44 9.19
C SER A 88 14.85 12.14 9.14
N GLU A 89 14.66 11.48 10.29
CA GLU A 89 13.83 10.26 10.34
C GLU A 89 12.34 10.57 10.31
N ILE A 90 11.92 11.72 10.85
CA ILE A 90 10.54 12.22 10.69
C ILE A 90 10.26 12.47 9.21
N GLU A 91 11.16 13.16 8.51
CA GLU A 91 11.03 13.45 7.08
C GLU A 91 10.99 12.18 6.22
N GLU A 92 11.73 11.12 6.61
CA GLU A 92 11.73 9.83 5.91
C GLU A 92 10.47 8.98 6.18
N GLN A 93 9.95 9.02 7.40
CA GLN A 93 8.81 8.18 7.81
C GLN A 93 7.44 8.84 7.57
N GLN A 94 7.41 10.16 7.37
CA GLN A 94 6.21 10.90 7.06
C GLN A 94 5.60 10.47 5.73
N ARG A 95 4.27 10.34 5.72
CA ARG A 95 3.49 10.05 4.52
C ARG A 95 2.30 10.99 4.40
N ASP A 96 1.90 11.26 3.17
CA ASP A 96 0.56 11.79 2.89
C ASP A 96 -0.48 10.76 3.34
N LEU A 97 -1.53 11.20 4.02
CA LEU A 97 -2.52 10.25 4.55
C LEU A 97 -3.28 9.52 3.42
N GLU A 98 -3.38 10.16 2.24
CA GLU A 98 -3.95 9.56 1.03
C GLU A 98 -3.25 8.23 0.66
N TYR A 99 -1.95 8.09 0.97
CA TYR A 99 -1.20 6.85 0.75
C TYR A 99 -1.89 5.60 1.30
N PHE A 100 -2.56 5.73 2.45
CA PHE A 100 -3.13 4.58 3.16
C PHE A 100 -4.48 4.12 2.63
N TRP A 101 -5.24 4.99 1.96
CA TRP A 101 -6.56 4.68 1.39
C TRP A 101 -6.62 4.80 -0.14
N SER A 102 -5.50 5.09 -0.80
CA SER A 102 -5.41 5.17 -2.26
C SER A 102 -4.72 3.94 -2.85
N HIS A 103 -4.84 3.81 -4.17
CA HIS A 103 -4.21 2.74 -4.92
C HIS A 103 -2.68 2.88 -4.92
N PRO A 104 -1.95 1.76 -5.02
CA PRO A 104 -0.50 1.78 -5.14
C PRO A 104 -0.01 2.75 -6.21
N SER A 105 1.08 3.44 -5.90
CA SER A 105 1.70 4.40 -6.82
C SER A 105 1.97 3.74 -8.18
N HIS A 106 1.76 4.52 -9.26
CA HIS A 106 1.89 4.05 -10.65
C HIS A 106 1.01 2.85 -11.02
N SER A 107 0.03 2.46 -10.19
CA SER A 107 -0.78 1.24 -10.35
C SER A 107 0.02 -0.06 -10.38
N ILE A 108 1.22 -0.07 -9.77
CA ILE A 108 2.06 -1.27 -9.63
C ILE A 108 1.75 -1.95 -8.30
N TYR A 109 1.14 -3.14 -8.34
CA TYR A 109 0.81 -3.91 -7.13
C TYR A 109 1.98 -4.82 -6.77
N HIS A 110 2.57 -4.57 -5.60
CA HIS A 110 3.73 -5.29 -5.14
C HIS A 110 3.35 -6.62 -4.48
N ILE A 111 4.14 -7.65 -4.76
CA ILE A 111 4.01 -8.98 -4.16
C ILE A 111 5.28 -9.34 -3.39
N LYS A 112 5.13 -10.07 -2.29
CA LYS A 112 6.24 -10.45 -1.42
C LYS A 112 5.97 -11.76 -0.71
N TYR A 113 6.70 -12.81 -1.08
CA TYR A 113 6.59 -14.09 -0.38
C TYR A 113 7.86 -14.93 -0.56
N ARG A 114 8.40 -15.45 0.53
CA ARG A 114 9.45 -16.47 0.53
C ARG A 114 9.04 -17.60 1.45
N ASN A 115 9.17 -18.84 0.98
CA ASN A 115 8.91 -20.01 1.81
C ASN A 115 9.90 -20.03 2.99
N GLY A 116 9.37 -20.06 4.22
CA GLY A 116 10.17 -19.94 5.44
C GLY A 116 10.73 -18.53 5.74
N GLY A 117 10.33 -17.50 4.99
CA GLY A 117 10.72 -16.09 5.23
C GLY A 117 9.99 -15.46 6.42
N GLN A 118 10.61 -14.46 7.07
CA GLN A 118 10.08 -13.83 8.29
C GLN A 118 9.18 -12.60 8.03
N HIS A 119 9.16 -12.05 6.81
CA HIS A 119 8.47 -10.80 6.49
C HIS A 119 7.76 -10.86 5.14
N ASN A 120 6.86 -11.83 4.99
CA ASN A 120 6.03 -11.92 3.80
C ASN A 120 5.00 -10.78 3.75
N GLY A 121 4.45 -10.54 2.57
CA GLY A 121 3.29 -9.67 2.40
C GLY A 121 2.04 -10.26 3.05
N GLU A 122 0.95 -9.54 2.96
CA GLU A 122 -0.35 -9.94 3.51
C GLU A 122 -1.45 -9.65 2.48
N ASP A 123 -2.31 -10.64 2.24
CA ASP A 123 -3.47 -10.47 1.36
C ASP A 123 -4.58 -9.75 2.12
N GLN A 124 -4.65 -8.44 1.93
CA GLN A 124 -5.66 -7.56 2.53
C GLN A 124 -6.00 -6.42 1.56
N GLN A 125 -7.14 -5.76 1.77
CA GLN A 125 -7.73 -4.80 0.83
C GLN A 125 -6.76 -3.72 0.34
N TRP A 126 -5.86 -3.27 1.22
CA TRP A 126 -4.93 -2.17 0.95
C TRP A 126 -3.51 -2.64 0.63
N CYS A 127 -3.32 -3.95 0.40
CA CYS A 127 -2.03 -4.45 -0.05
C CYS A 127 -1.71 -3.99 -1.47
N GLY A 128 -0.42 -4.02 -1.82
CA GLY A 128 0.09 -3.71 -3.14
C GLY A 128 1.04 -2.52 -3.15
N ASN A 129 1.09 -1.75 -2.07
CA ASN A 129 2.19 -0.82 -1.82
C ASN A 129 3.49 -1.59 -1.60
N TRP A 130 4.64 -0.97 -1.91
CA TRP A 130 5.95 -1.64 -1.81
C TRP A 130 6.33 -1.98 -0.36
N ASP A 131 5.86 -1.20 0.61
CA ASP A 131 6.03 -1.42 2.06
C ASP A 131 4.87 -2.19 2.70
N GLU A 132 3.79 -2.45 1.96
CA GLU A 132 2.61 -3.22 2.35
C GLU A 132 2.18 -4.13 1.20
N ALA A 133 3.10 -5.01 0.79
CA ALA A 133 2.93 -5.87 -0.37
C ALA A 133 1.86 -6.96 -0.14
N CYS A 134 1.22 -7.40 -1.21
CA CYS A 134 0.33 -8.56 -1.19
C CYS A 134 1.12 -9.86 -0.97
N LEU A 135 0.50 -10.83 -0.31
CA LEU A 135 1.09 -12.14 -0.07
C LEU A 135 1.09 -12.97 -1.35
N THR A 136 0.00 -12.96 -2.13
CA THR A 136 -0.14 -13.78 -3.32
C THR A 136 -0.34 -12.96 -4.60
N MET A 137 0.24 -13.44 -5.70
CA MET A 137 0.10 -12.82 -7.00
C MET A 137 -1.35 -12.85 -7.53
N GLN A 138 -2.11 -13.91 -7.26
CA GLN A 138 -3.52 -13.97 -7.67
C GLN A 138 -4.34 -12.91 -6.93
N TYR A 139 -4.13 -12.75 -5.63
CA TYR A 139 -4.80 -11.71 -4.86
C TYR A 139 -4.47 -10.31 -5.37
N ALA A 140 -3.20 -10.02 -5.67
CA ALA A 140 -2.80 -8.75 -6.27
C ALA A 140 -3.51 -8.48 -7.62
N ILE A 141 -3.62 -9.50 -8.49
CA ILE A 141 -4.36 -9.41 -9.76
C ILE A 141 -5.84 -9.09 -9.51
N ASP A 142 -6.49 -9.78 -8.57
CA ASP A 142 -7.90 -9.58 -8.25
C ASP A 142 -8.13 -8.21 -7.63
N GLN A 143 -7.23 -7.75 -6.76
CA GLN A 143 -7.28 -6.42 -6.16
C GLN A 143 -7.21 -5.31 -7.19
N ILE A 144 -6.41 -5.44 -8.25
CA ILE A 144 -6.42 -4.45 -9.34
C ILE A 144 -7.81 -4.33 -9.97
N SER A 145 -8.50 -5.45 -10.20
CA SER A 145 -9.87 -5.44 -10.75
C SER A 145 -10.89 -4.86 -9.78
N ILE A 146 -10.84 -5.27 -8.51
CA ILE A 146 -11.72 -4.74 -7.45
C ILE A 146 -11.56 -3.23 -7.34
N ASN A 147 -10.33 -2.74 -7.36
CA ASN A 147 -10.03 -1.32 -7.23
C ASN A 147 -10.46 -0.49 -8.45
N LYS A 148 -10.51 -1.08 -9.65
CA LYS A 148 -10.96 -0.38 -10.86
C LYS A 148 -12.46 -0.44 -11.10
N GLY A 149 -13.18 -1.46 -10.62
CA GLY A 149 -14.61 -1.64 -10.91
C GLY A 149 -15.43 -2.36 -9.86
N GLY A 150 -14.92 -2.50 -8.64
CA GLY A 150 -15.65 -3.04 -7.47
C GLY A 150 -15.74 -4.56 -7.40
N LEU A 151 -15.30 -5.29 -8.43
CA LEU A 151 -15.38 -6.75 -8.50
C LEU A 151 -14.10 -7.35 -9.06
N ALA A 152 -13.69 -8.53 -8.57
CA ALA A 152 -12.55 -9.28 -9.11
C ALA A 152 -12.71 -9.64 -10.59
N ALA A 153 -13.95 -9.78 -11.07
CA ALA A 153 -14.26 -10.06 -12.47
C ALA A 153 -14.17 -8.84 -13.40
N THR A 154 -13.89 -7.64 -12.87
CA THR A 154 -13.78 -6.41 -13.66
C THR A 154 -12.62 -6.55 -14.65
N LYS A 155 -12.86 -6.30 -15.94
CA LYS A 155 -11.79 -6.25 -16.95
C LYS A 155 -10.92 -5.02 -16.75
N VAL A 156 -9.62 -5.23 -16.62
CA VAL A 156 -8.59 -4.18 -16.64
C VAL A 156 -7.59 -4.54 -17.72
N ASP A 157 -7.45 -3.71 -18.75
CA ASP A 157 -6.70 -4.07 -19.96
C ASP A 157 -5.24 -4.46 -19.65
N GLU A 158 -4.59 -3.73 -18.75
CA GLU A 158 -3.23 -3.97 -18.30
C GLU A 158 -3.16 -4.01 -16.77
N LYS A 159 -2.44 -5.01 -16.24
CA LYS A 159 -2.19 -5.17 -14.80
C LYS A 159 -0.70 -5.30 -14.53
N ASP A 160 -0.18 -4.46 -13.65
CA ASP A 160 1.24 -4.38 -13.32
C ASP A 160 1.53 -4.95 -11.94
N ILE A 161 2.43 -5.94 -11.90
CA ILE A 161 2.83 -6.66 -10.69
C ILE A 161 4.32 -6.41 -10.43
N GLY A 162 4.62 -5.78 -9.29
CA GLY A 162 5.98 -5.51 -8.82
C GLY A 162 6.49 -6.61 -7.90
N ILE A 163 7.60 -7.25 -8.24
CA ILE A 163 8.25 -8.21 -7.36
C ILE A 163 9.12 -7.44 -6.37
N SER A 164 8.81 -7.58 -5.08
CA SER A 164 9.58 -6.92 -4.01
C SER A 164 11.05 -7.31 -4.02
N GLN A 165 11.90 -6.47 -3.42
CA GLN A 165 13.35 -6.67 -3.43
C GLN A 165 13.84 -8.03 -2.90
N ILE A 166 13.08 -8.65 -2.00
CA ILE A 166 13.42 -9.96 -1.45
C ILE A 166 13.03 -11.11 -2.39
N GLY A 167 12.26 -10.85 -3.45
CA GLY A 167 11.72 -11.79 -4.42
C GLY A 167 10.39 -12.46 -4.02
N TYR A 168 9.96 -13.42 -4.83
CA TYR A 168 8.67 -14.11 -4.70
C TYR A 168 8.75 -15.61 -5.04
N ASP A 169 8.25 -16.46 -4.16
CA ASP A 169 8.16 -17.91 -4.39
C ASP A 169 6.73 -18.30 -4.84
N LEU A 170 6.56 -18.61 -6.12
CA LEU A 170 5.30 -19.12 -6.65
C LEU A 170 5.14 -20.60 -6.28
N THR A 171 4.36 -20.86 -5.22
CA THR A 171 4.09 -22.21 -4.70
C THR A 171 2.82 -22.86 -5.24
N ASN A 172 1.90 -22.06 -5.78
CA ASN A 172 0.64 -22.52 -6.35
C ASN A 172 0.52 -22.09 -7.81
N PRO A 173 -0.12 -22.90 -8.68
CA PRO A 173 -0.44 -22.48 -10.04
C PRO A 173 -1.27 -21.19 -10.07
N ILE A 174 -1.02 -20.34 -11.05
CA ILE A 174 -1.73 -19.08 -11.26
C ILE A 174 -2.41 -19.03 -12.62
N GLN A 175 -3.61 -18.43 -12.69
CA GLN A 175 -4.37 -18.32 -13.92
C GLN A 175 -4.12 -16.96 -14.58
N LEU A 176 -3.15 -16.91 -15.50
CA LEU A 176 -2.81 -15.69 -16.27
C LEU A 176 -3.57 -15.58 -17.60
N SER A 177 -4.50 -16.51 -17.87
CA SER A 177 -5.36 -16.41 -19.06
C SER A 177 -6.25 -15.18 -18.99
N LYS A 178 -6.62 -14.61 -20.15
CA LYS A 178 -7.48 -13.40 -20.19
C LYS A 178 -8.77 -13.51 -19.38
N SER A 179 -9.37 -14.70 -19.37
CA SER A 179 -10.57 -15.00 -18.59
C SER A 179 -10.30 -15.22 -17.11
N GLY A 180 -9.13 -15.73 -16.73
CA GLY A 180 -8.77 -16.00 -15.34
C GLY A 180 -8.20 -14.78 -14.62
N SER A 181 -7.50 -13.90 -15.34
CA SER A 181 -6.92 -12.68 -14.79
C SER A 181 -7.76 -11.44 -15.05
N HIS A 182 -8.79 -11.54 -15.89
CA HIS A 182 -9.58 -10.40 -16.35
C HIS A 182 -8.72 -9.27 -16.93
N ALA A 183 -7.64 -9.62 -17.63
CA ALA A 183 -6.72 -8.68 -18.25
C ALA A 183 -6.26 -9.12 -19.65
N ASP A 184 -5.99 -8.16 -20.54
CA ASP A 184 -5.38 -8.45 -21.83
C ASP A 184 -3.86 -8.65 -21.70
N VAL A 185 -3.24 -7.92 -20.77
CA VAL A 185 -1.81 -7.94 -20.49
C VAL A 185 -1.59 -7.98 -18.97
N ILE A 186 -0.65 -8.82 -18.54
CA ILE A 186 -0.11 -8.79 -17.17
C ILE A 186 1.39 -8.58 -17.31
N LYS A 187 1.89 -7.47 -16.76
CA LYS A 187 3.33 -7.22 -16.69
C LYS A 187 3.82 -7.60 -15.30
N ILE A 188 4.88 -8.41 -15.26
CA ILE A 188 5.56 -8.77 -14.03
C ILE A 188 6.95 -8.15 -14.11
N MET A 189 7.26 -7.27 -13.17
CA MET A 189 8.44 -6.41 -13.20
C MET A 189 9.10 -6.35 -11.81
N LYS A 190 10.29 -5.77 -11.71
CA LYS A 190 10.90 -5.50 -10.40
C LYS A 190 10.16 -4.37 -9.68
N GLN A 191 10.30 -4.34 -8.36
CA GLN A 191 9.72 -3.30 -7.51
C GLN A 191 9.96 -1.89 -8.07
N MET A 192 8.87 -1.13 -8.19
CA MET A 192 8.88 0.27 -8.62
C MET A 192 9.52 0.52 -10.00
N TYR A 193 9.41 -0.43 -10.95
CA TYR A 193 9.94 -0.31 -12.31
C TYR A 193 9.46 0.95 -13.07
N ASP A 194 10.38 1.61 -13.78
CA ASP A 194 10.17 2.86 -14.52
C ASP A 194 9.72 4.04 -13.64
N THR A 195 10.13 4.04 -12.37
CA THR A 195 9.88 5.13 -11.42
C THR A 195 11.20 5.67 -10.84
N PRO A 196 11.22 6.89 -10.28
CA PRO A 196 12.40 7.43 -9.60
C PRO A 196 12.91 6.58 -8.43
N SER A 197 12.08 5.71 -7.88
CA SER A 197 12.39 4.83 -6.75
C SER A 197 12.54 3.37 -7.17
N GLU A 198 12.82 3.12 -8.45
CA GLU A 198 13.03 1.80 -9.00
C GLU A 198 14.14 1.03 -8.27
N MET A 199 13.84 -0.23 -7.97
CA MET A 199 14.81 -1.15 -7.38
C MET A 199 16.10 -1.26 -8.22
N THR A 200 17.25 -1.13 -7.56
CA THR A 200 18.56 -1.49 -8.16
C THR A 200 18.71 -3.00 -8.27
N GLY A 201 19.30 -3.49 -9.36
CA GLY A 201 19.48 -4.93 -9.59
C GLY A 201 18.22 -5.62 -10.14
N ASN A 202 18.15 -6.94 -9.95
CA ASN A 202 17.07 -7.78 -10.43
C ASN A 202 16.20 -8.29 -9.28
N ALA A 203 14.90 -8.43 -9.53
CA ALA A 203 14.03 -9.20 -8.67
C ALA A 203 14.04 -10.69 -9.09
N GLU A 204 13.71 -11.59 -8.16
CA GLU A 204 13.70 -13.03 -8.40
C GLU A 204 12.29 -13.60 -8.18
N ILE A 205 11.81 -14.42 -9.13
CA ILE A 205 10.70 -15.35 -8.91
C ILE A 205 11.25 -16.77 -8.89
N LYS A 206 10.91 -17.54 -7.86
CA LYS A 206 11.12 -19.00 -7.84
C LYS A 206 9.80 -19.69 -8.07
N ILE A 207 9.75 -20.65 -8.99
CA ILE A 207 8.57 -21.48 -9.22
C ILE A 207 8.80 -22.79 -8.47
N LEU A 208 8.01 -23.04 -7.42
CA LEU A 208 8.12 -24.22 -6.57
C LEU A 208 6.98 -25.18 -6.92
N LYS A 209 7.31 -26.36 -7.46
CA LYS A 209 6.34 -27.43 -7.73
C LYS A 209 6.38 -28.46 -6.60
N ASN A 210 5.50 -28.32 -5.60
CA ASN A 210 5.37 -29.26 -4.47
C ASN A 210 6.71 -29.65 -3.81
N ASP A 211 7.68 -28.73 -3.76
CA ASP A 211 9.05 -28.96 -3.27
C ASP A 211 9.79 -30.15 -3.94
N ASP A 212 9.41 -30.52 -5.17
CA ASP A 212 9.92 -31.70 -5.88
C ASP A 212 10.55 -31.33 -7.24
N ASN A 213 11.86 -31.03 -7.20
CA ASN A 213 12.67 -30.69 -8.37
C ASN A 213 12.92 -31.87 -9.32
N THR A 214 12.52 -33.10 -8.99
CA THR A 214 12.73 -34.28 -9.87
C THR A 214 11.84 -34.27 -11.12
N LYS A 215 10.91 -33.31 -11.21
CA LYS A 215 9.96 -33.18 -12.33
C LYS A 215 10.44 -32.28 -13.48
N GLU A 216 11.58 -31.61 -13.33
CA GLU A 216 12.14 -30.69 -14.33
C GLU A 216 13.27 -31.30 -15.19
N ASP A 217 13.73 -32.52 -14.86
CA ASP A 217 14.79 -33.15 -15.63
C ASP A 217 14.22 -33.75 -16.94
N GLY A 218 14.41 -33.02 -18.04
CA GLY A 218 14.15 -33.52 -19.39
C GLY A 218 12.70 -33.49 -19.88
N LYS A 219 11.78 -32.77 -19.22
CA LYS A 219 10.43 -32.53 -19.75
C LYS A 219 10.15 -31.05 -19.92
N GLN A 220 9.81 -30.67 -21.16
CA GLN A 220 9.30 -29.34 -21.49
C GLN A 220 8.03 -29.13 -20.66
N GLY A 221 8.07 -28.10 -19.81
CA GLY A 221 7.09 -27.82 -18.75
C GLY A 221 5.65 -27.68 -19.20
#